data_AF-A0A8T2UEY8-F1
#
_entry.id   AF-A0A8T2UEY8-F1
#
_cell.length_a   1.000
_cell.length_b   1.000
_cell.length_c   1.000
_cell.angle_alpha   90.00
_cell.angle_beta   90.00
_cell.angle_gamma   90.00
#
_symmetry.space_group_name_H-M   'P 1'
#
loop_
_entity.id
_entity.type
_entity.pdbx_description
1 polymer ?
#
loop_
_entity_poly.entity_id
_entity_poly.type
_entity_poly.pdbx_seq_one_letter_code
_entity_poly.pdbx_strand_id
1 'polypeptide(L)'
;MYMLLDVNTDIYPLQVDDKFTMALSSTLSLDGTPDDATFDQSGRKSLADKYEYVMYGKLYKFSDKESGGNVKIEVYVSFGGLLMLLQGDPSNLGNLMMDQRLYLLMRKVG
;
A
#
# COMPACT_ATOMS: atom_id res chain seq x y z
N MET A 1 -6.33 7.46 10.73
CA MET A 1 -6.00 7.25 9.30
C MET A 1 -7.25 6.71 8.62
N TYR A 2 -7.56 7.14 7.40
CA TYR A 2 -8.70 6.68 6.61
C TYR A 2 -8.19 6.09 5.29
N MET A 3 -8.83 5.02 4.81
CA MET A 3 -8.43 4.33 3.59
C MET A 3 -9.66 3.95 2.77
N LEU A 4 -9.57 4.14 1.46
CA LEU A 4 -10.43 3.53 0.47
C LEU A 4 -9.54 2.71 -0.47
N LEU A 5 -9.86 1.44 -0.69
CA LEU A 5 -9.01 0.50 -1.41
C LEU A 5 -9.86 -0.44 -2.28
N ASP A 6 -9.53 -0.52 -3.56
CA ASP A 6 -10.05 -1.56 -4.45
C ASP A 6 -9.27 -2.87 -4.23
N VAL A 7 -9.97 -3.98 -4.07
CA VAL A 7 -9.40 -5.32 -3.86
C VAL A 7 -10.10 -6.32 -4.77
N ASN A 8 -9.34 -7.26 -5.34
CA ASN A 8 -9.94 -8.39 -6.03
C ASN A 8 -10.45 -9.43 -5.01
N THR A 9 -11.75 -9.38 -4.73
CA THR A 9 -12.41 -10.23 -3.74
C THR A 9 -12.65 -11.66 -4.19
N ASP A 10 -12.52 -11.97 -5.49
CA ASP A 10 -12.63 -13.35 -6.00
C ASP A 10 -11.46 -14.21 -5.52
N ILE A 11 -10.27 -13.62 -5.41
CA ILE A 11 -9.04 -14.30 -4.97
C ILE A 11 -8.68 -14.03 -3.52
N TYR A 12 -9.16 -12.92 -2.95
CA TYR A 12 -8.95 -12.57 -1.55
C TYR A 12 -10.25 -12.07 -0.92
N PRO A 13 -11.16 -13.00 -0.53
CA PRO A 13 -12.47 -12.64 -0.02
C PRO A 13 -12.37 -11.84 1.27
N LEU A 14 -13.01 -10.68 1.33
CA LEU A 14 -13.13 -9.82 2.52
C LEU A 14 -14.61 -9.61 2.85
N GLN A 15 -14.95 -9.75 4.13
CA GLN A 15 -16.29 -9.52 4.64
C GLN A 15 -16.35 -8.20 5.43
N VAL A 16 -17.56 -7.68 5.60
CA VAL A 16 -17.79 -6.60 6.55
C VAL A 16 -17.32 -7.06 7.94
N ASP A 17 -16.67 -6.15 8.67
CA ASP A 17 -16.04 -6.38 9.98
C ASP A 17 -14.78 -7.28 10.01
N ASP A 18 -14.30 -7.77 8.86
CA ASP A 18 -12.99 -8.41 8.78
C ASP A 18 -11.90 -7.44 9.23
N LYS A 19 -11.02 -7.93 10.11
CA LYS A 19 -9.81 -7.22 10.53
C LYS A 19 -8.63 -7.73 9.72
N PHE A 20 -7.79 -6.81 9.26
CA PHE A 20 -6.58 -7.15 8.55
C PHE A 20 -5.44 -6.23 8.95
N THR A 21 -4.21 -6.72 8.79
CA THR A 21 -3.01 -5.89 8.81
C THR A 21 -2.69 -5.49 7.38
N MET A 22 -2.32 -4.23 7.17
CA MET A 22 -1.82 -3.74 5.88
C MET A 22 -0.48 -3.02 6.08
N ALA A 23 0.44 -3.23 5.15
CA ALA A 23 1.69 -2.50 5.05
C ALA A 23 1.91 -1.98 3.63
N LEU A 24 2.60 -0.83 3.52
CA LEU A 24 3.16 -0.32 2.28
C LEU A 24 4.68 -0.43 2.34
N SER A 25 5.30 -0.92 1.27
CA SER A 25 6.75 -1.04 1.18
C SER A 25 7.25 -0.62 -0.20
N SER A 26 8.44 -0.04 -0.29
CA SER A 26 9.12 0.24 -1.57
C SER A 26 9.89 -0.97 -2.12
N THR A 27 9.99 -2.06 -1.36
CA THR A 27 10.71 -3.28 -1.74
C THR A 27 10.14 -4.52 -1.07
N LEU A 28 10.32 -5.69 -1.69
CA LEU A 28 10.05 -7.00 -1.08
C LEU A 28 11.30 -7.62 -0.44
N SER A 29 12.48 -7.04 -0.65
CA SER A 29 13.74 -7.52 -0.08
C SER A 29 13.71 -7.39 1.45
N LEU A 30 14.00 -8.50 2.15
CA LEU A 30 13.96 -8.56 3.61
C LEU A 30 15.04 -7.69 4.29
N ASP A 31 16.11 -7.38 3.57
CA ASP A 31 17.22 -6.53 4.02
C ASP A 31 17.03 -5.05 3.66
N GLY A 32 15.92 -4.69 2.99
CA GLY A 32 15.62 -3.33 2.57
C GLY A 32 16.30 -2.90 1.27
N THR A 33 16.97 -3.80 0.54
CA THR A 33 17.54 -3.50 -0.78
C THR A 33 16.46 -2.93 -1.70
N PRO A 34 16.68 -1.78 -2.37
CA PRO A 34 15.70 -1.17 -3.27
C PRO A 34 15.21 -2.11 -4.38
N ASP A 35 13.95 -1.98 -4.76
CA ASP A 35 13.36 -2.67 -5.90
C ASP A 35 14.01 -2.22 -7.21
N ASP A 36 14.48 -3.16 -8.03
CA ASP A 36 15.07 -2.89 -9.35
C ASP A 36 14.03 -2.92 -10.48
N ALA A 37 12.74 -2.88 -10.13
CA ALA A 37 11.58 -3.01 -11.00
C ALA A 37 11.51 -4.33 -11.80
N THR A 38 12.27 -5.36 -11.41
CA THR A 38 12.21 -6.70 -11.99
C THR A 38 11.44 -7.63 -11.07
N PHE A 39 10.50 -8.39 -11.62
CA PHE A 39 9.80 -9.42 -10.85
C PHE A 39 10.68 -10.67 -10.71
N ASP A 40 11.28 -10.85 -9.53
CA ASP A 40 12.10 -12.02 -9.19
C ASP A 40 11.21 -13.26 -8.97
N GLN A 41 11.30 -14.22 -9.90
CA GLN A 41 10.59 -15.50 -9.85
C GLN A 41 11.48 -16.65 -9.33
N SER A 42 12.65 -16.35 -8.76
CA SER A 42 13.59 -17.36 -8.25
C SER A 42 13.05 -18.16 -7.07
N GLY A 43 11.94 -17.75 -6.46
CA GLY A 43 11.38 -18.36 -5.26
C GLY A 43 12.17 -18.04 -3.98
N ARG A 44 13.04 -17.02 -4.03
CA ARG A 44 13.72 -16.50 -2.84
C ARG A 44 12.71 -15.99 -1.83
N LYS A 45 12.98 -16.24 -0.54
CA LYS A 45 12.17 -15.69 0.55
C LYS A 45 12.12 -14.17 0.49
N SER A 46 10.93 -13.61 0.68
CA SER A 46 10.67 -12.18 0.58
C SER A 46 9.70 -11.70 1.66
N LEU A 47 9.47 -10.40 1.72
CA LEU A 47 8.47 -9.82 2.62
C LEU A 47 7.06 -10.33 2.30
N ALA A 48 6.77 -10.66 1.02
CA ALA A 48 5.48 -11.16 0.57
C ALA A 48 5.08 -12.47 1.27
N ASP A 49 6.04 -13.33 1.63
CA ASP A 49 5.77 -14.62 2.28
C ASP A 49 5.10 -14.50 3.67
N LYS A 50 5.08 -13.29 4.24
CA LYS A 50 4.43 -13.00 5.53
C LYS A 50 2.99 -12.51 5.39
N TYR A 51 2.52 -12.34 4.16
CA TYR A 51 1.24 -11.76 3.80
C TYR A 51 0.47 -12.69 2.85
N GLU A 52 -0.83 -12.45 2.74
CA GLU A 52 -1.76 -13.31 1.99
C GLU A 52 -2.14 -12.67 0.64
N TYR A 53 -2.09 -11.34 0.56
CA TYR A 53 -2.44 -10.57 -0.63
C TYR A 53 -1.40 -9.48 -0.89
N VAL A 54 -0.94 -9.40 -2.13
CA VAL A 54 0.10 -8.46 -2.56
C VAL A 54 -0.32 -7.75 -3.85
N MET A 55 -0.17 -6.43 -3.88
CA MET A 55 -0.33 -5.62 -5.08
C MET A 55 0.89 -4.77 -5.33
N TYR A 56 1.24 -4.53 -6.60
CA TYR A 56 2.31 -3.62 -7.00
C TYR A 56 1.75 -2.45 -7.80
N GLY A 57 2.15 -1.24 -7.44
CA GLY A 57 1.55 -0.03 -7.97
C GLY A 57 2.45 1.18 -7.89
N LYS A 58 1.91 2.32 -8.30
CA LYS A 58 2.61 3.60 -8.31
C LYS A 58 1.77 4.67 -7.64
N LEU A 59 2.41 5.44 -6.77
CA LEU A 59 1.85 6.68 -6.24
C LEU A 59 1.79 7.72 -7.35
N TYR A 60 0.59 8.20 -7.68
CA TYR A 60 0.38 9.08 -8.83
C TYR A 60 -0.20 10.46 -8.49
N LYS A 61 -0.61 10.69 -7.24
CA LYS A 61 -1.12 12.00 -6.82
C LYS A 61 -0.99 12.18 -5.31
N PHE A 62 -0.60 13.39 -4.91
CA PHE A 62 -0.80 13.95 -3.58
C PHE A 62 -1.87 15.04 -3.63
N SER A 63 -2.61 15.20 -2.53
CA SER A 63 -3.49 16.35 -2.34
C SER A 63 -3.47 16.78 -0.89
N ASP A 64 -3.36 18.09 -0.67
CA ASP A 64 -3.53 18.66 0.66
C ASP A 64 -5.01 18.92 0.89
N LYS A 65 -5.52 18.52 2.06
CA LYS A 65 -6.83 18.94 2.56
C LYS A 65 -6.61 19.76 3.82
N GLU A 66 -6.77 21.06 3.68
CA GLU A 66 -6.98 21.94 4.83
C GLU A 66 -8.42 21.76 5.32
N SER A 67 -8.58 21.33 6.57
CA SER A 67 -9.88 21.29 7.23
C SER A 67 -9.74 21.78 8.66
N GLY A 68 -10.23 22.99 8.92
CA GLY A 68 -10.43 23.53 10.27
C GLY A 68 -9.17 23.58 11.14
N GLY A 69 -8.00 23.85 10.57
CA GLY A 69 -6.73 23.98 11.31
C GLY A 69 -5.91 22.70 11.47
N ASN A 70 -6.43 21.54 11.05
CA ASN A 70 -5.64 20.31 10.96
C ASN A 70 -5.34 19.99 9.49
N VAL A 71 -4.05 20.04 9.11
CA VAL A 71 -3.57 19.67 7.78
C VAL A 71 -3.59 18.15 7.67
N LYS A 72 -4.38 17.62 6.74
CA LYS A 72 -4.33 16.21 6.34
C LYS A 72 -3.82 16.11 4.92
N ILE A 73 -3.06 15.06 4.64
CA ILE A 73 -2.64 14.74 3.28
C ILE A 73 -3.39 13.52 2.78
N GLU A 74 -3.72 13.56 1.50
CA GLU A 74 -4.30 12.47 0.73
C GLU A 74 -3.27 11.95 -0.26
N VAL A 75 -3.06 10.64 -0.23
CA VAL A 75 -2.15 9.92 -1.10
C VAL A 75 -2.96 8.99 -1.97
N TYR A 76 -2.75 9.08 -3.28
CA TYR A 76 -3.41 8.24 -4.27
C TYR A 76 -2.41 7.30 -4.93
N VAL A 77 -2.71 6.01 -4.90
CA VAL A 77 -1.89 4.95 -5.48
C VAL A 77 -2.74 4.14 -6.45
N SER A 78 -2.17 3.76 -7.60
CA SER A 78 -2.80 2.88 -8.57
C SER A 78 -2.01 1.57 -8.67
N PHE A 79 -2.68 0.45 -8.44
CA PHE A 79 -2.17 -0.91 -8.54
C PHE A 79 -2.70 -1.55 -9.83
N GLY A 80 -2.19 -1.09 -10.97
CA GLY A 80 -2.63 -1.60 -12.28
C GLY A 80 -4.10 -1.29 -12.62
N GLY A 81 -4.66 -0.21 -12.06
CA GLY A 81 -6.06 0.19 -12.26
C GLY A 81 -6.92 0.03 -11.00
N LEU A 82 -6.51 -0.77 -10.03
CA LEU A 82 -7.12 -0.81 -8.69
C LEU A 82 -6.62 0.38 -7.87
N LEU A 83 -7.53 1.21 -7.38
CA LEU A 83 -7.18 2.48 -6.77
C LEU A 83 -7.13 2.38 -5.24
N MET A 84 -6.23 3.17 -4.66
CA MET A 84 -6.19 3.43 -3.22
C MET A 84 -6.16 4.93 -2.96
N LEU A 85 -6.97 5.38 -2.01
CA LEU A 85 -6.85 6.66 -1.32
C LEU A 85 -6.46 6.38 0.13
N LEU A 86 -5.35 6.97 0.57
CA LEU A 86 -4.92 6.97 1.96
C LEU A 86 -4.90 8.40 2.49
N GLN A 87 -5.63 8.65 3.57
CA GLN A 87 -5.73 9.96 4.20
C GLN A 87 -5.20 9.89 5.65
N GLY A 88 -4.30 10.82 5.98
CA GLY A 88 -3.70 10.85 7.31
C GLY A 88 -2.90 12.13 7.57
N ASP A 89 -2.30 12.17 8.75
CA ASP A 89 -1.44 13.27 9.16
C ASP A 89 -0.11 13.22 8.39
N PRO A 90 0.49 14.37 8.06
CA PRO A 90 1.76 14.46 7.32
C PRO A 90 2.90 13.65 7.96
N SER A 91 2.94 13.53 9.30
CA SER A 91 3.96 12.75 10.01
C SER A 91 3.95 11.26 9.67
N ASN A 92 2.80 10.71 9.28
CA ASN A 92 2.65 9.29 8.94
C ASN A 92 2.88 9.00 7.46
N LEU A 93 2.72 10.00 6.59
CA LEU A 93 2.69 9.83 5.14
C LEU A 93 3.78 10.63 4.41
N GLY A 94 4.52 11.48 5.12
CA GLY A 94 5.52 12.40 4.55
C GLY A 94 6.77 11.72 3.97
N ASN A 95 6.97 10.42 4.25
CA ASN A 95 8.08 9.65 3.66
C ASN A 95 7.74 9.11 2.26
N LEU A 96 6.49 9.24 1.81
CA LEU A 96 6.08 8.80 0.47
C LEU A 96 6.43 9.88 -0.56
N MET A 97 6.82 9.45 -1.76
CA MET A 97 7.27 10.33 -2.84
C MET A 97 6.41 10.16 -4.11
N MET A 98 6.30 11.24 -4.89
CA MET A 98 5.61 11.18 -6.18
C MET A 98 6.30 10.18 -7.11
N ASP A 99 5.51 9.44 -7.89
CA ASP A 99 5.96 8.37 -8.79
C ASP A 99 6.65 7.19 -8.09
N GLN A 100 6.63 7.13 -6.76
CA GLN A 100 7.18 6.00 -6.01
C GLN A 100 6.39 4.73 -6.31
N ARG A 101 7.13 3.65 -6.61
CA ARG A 101 6.61 2.30 -6.73
C ARG A 101 6.44 1.68 -5.35
N LEU A 102 5.28 1.09 -5.11
CA LEU A 102 4.88 0.56 -3.81
C LEU A 102 4.30 -0.83 -3.96
N TYR A 103 4.66 -1.69 -3.02
CA TYR A 103 3.98 -2.94 -2.71
C TYR A 103 2.97 -2.68 -1.59
N LEU A 104 1.72 -3.03 -1.83
CA LEU A 104 0.70 -3.16 -0.79
C LEU A 104 0.64 -4.62 -0.36
N LEU A 105 0.74 -4.83 0.95
CA LEU A 105 0.83 -6.14 1.58
C LEU A 105 -0.29 -6.28 2.60
N MET A 106 -1.12 -7.30 2.49
CA MET A 106 -2.28 -7.52 3.37
C MET A 106 -2.34 -8.96 3.87
N ARG A 107 -2.80 -9.10 5.12
CA ARG A 107 -3.17 -10.40 5.73
C ARG A 107 -4.29 -10.21 6.73
N LYS A 108 -5.19 -11.18 6.86
CA LYS A 108 -6.23 -11.14 7.87
C LYS A 108 -5.63 -11.26 9.28
N VAL A 109 -6.32 -10.66 10.24
CA VAL A 109 -6.09 -10.87 11.67
C VAL A 109 -7.20 -11.81 12.12
N GLY A 110 -6.81 -13.03 12.50
CA GLY A 110 -7.72 -14.03 13.05
C GLY A 110 -8.33 -13.61 14.39
#